data_AF-A0A6P1F0A5-F1
#
_entry.id   AF-A0A6P1F0A5-F1
#
_cell.length_a   1.000
_cell.length_b   1.000
_cell.length_c   1.000
_cell.angle_alpha   90.00
_cell.angle_beta   90.00
_cell.angle_gamma   90.00
#
_symmetry.space_group_name_H-M   'P 1'
#
loop_
_entity.id
_entity.type
_entity.pdbx_description
1 polymer ?
#
loop_
_entity_poly.entity_id
_entity_poly.type
_entity_poly.pdbx_seq_one_letter_code
_entity_poly.pdbx_strand_id
1 'polypeptide(L)'
;MRDDSRELSRPSTADLREQTAALLLGISTTRDVIALAADLLADGNDSPSLTALASLYASATSLEVFDLSSTALADAGDPPLDRDSEEIPLLALRVACRRFLAGDLDLRAFSSWAHDLIGHNGPEAAQPFVEVDDVLDLHTVSPRSRRVARRYSEEVAQLAATYLASTAARPKDHR
;
A
#
# COMPACT_ATOMS: atom_id res chain seq x y z
N MET A 1 -5.19 33.86 -11.40
CA MET A 1 -4.19 33.04 -12.11
C MET A 1 -4.38 31.64 -11.56
N ARG A 2 -4.81 30.69 -12.41
CA ARG A 2 -5.38 29.41 -11.98
C ARG A 2 -4.31 28.62 -11.24
N ASP A 3 -4.69 28.16 -10.05
CA ASP A 3 -3.98 27.17 -9.26
C ASP A 3 -4.08 25.87 -10.07
N ASP A 4 -2.96 25.48 -10.69
CA ASP A 4 -2.79 24.16 -11.30
C ASP A 4 -2.99 23.14 -10.18
N SER A 5 -4.25 22.79 -10.02
CA SER A 5 -4.69 21.63 -9.27
C SER A 5 -3.76 20.52 -9.69
N ARG A 6 -3.00 19.96 -8.74
CA ARG A 6 -2.37 18.64 -8.91
C ARG A 6 -3.42 17.82 -9.66
N GLU A 7 -3.16 17.43 -10.90
CA GLU A 7 -4.01 16.46 -11.57
C GLU A 7 -3.96 15.25 -10.64
N LEU A 8 -4.98 15.15 -9.78
CA LEU A 8 -5.18 13.99 -8.94
C LEU A 8 -5.38 12.89 -9.97
N SER A 9 -4.36 12.04 -10.13
CA SER A 9 -4.44 10.88 -11.01
C SER A 9 -5.78 10.21 -10.76
N ARG A 10 -6.54 10.01 -11.83
CA ARG A 10 -7.85 9.37 -11.73
C ARG A 10 -7.70 8.03 -11.01
N PRO A 11 -8.62 7.68 -10.11
CA PRO A 11 -8.57 6.41 -9.43
C PRO A 11 -8.60 5.28 -10.47
N SER A 12 -7.81 4.24 -10.22
CA SER A 12 -7.73 3.07 -11.10
C SER A 12 -8.01 1.78 -10.34
N THR A 13 -8.32 0.72 -11.06
CA THR A 13 -8.44 -0.63 -10.47
C THR A 13 -7.13 -1.11 -9.87
N ALA A 14 -5.98 -0.62 -10.36
CA ALA A 14 -4.68 -0.84 -9.72
C ALA A 14 -4.60 -0.23 -8.32
N ASP A 15 -5.18 0.96 -8.10
CA ASP A 15 -5.27 1.57 -6.77
C ASP A 15 -6.17 0.72 -5.85
N LEU A 16 -7.29 0.20 -6.38
CA LEU A 16 -8.18 -0.69 -5.62
C LEU A 16 -7.44 -1.96 -5.18
N ARG A 17 -6.66 -2.54 -6.09
CA ARG A 17 -5.81 -3.70 -5.83
C ARG A 17 -4.81 -3.44 -4.71
N GLU A 18 -4.10 -2.31 -4.79
CA GLU A 18 -3.11 -1.91 -3.80
C GLU A 18 -3.73 -1.63 -2.42
N GLN A 19 -4.83 -0.87 -2.38
CA GLN A 19 -5.51 -0.54 -1.12
C GLN A 19 -6.13 -1.76 -0.45
N THR A 20 -6.62 -2.72 -1.24
CA THR A 20 -7.16 -3.98 -0.71
C THR A 20 -6.05 -4.83 -0.08
N ALA A 21 -4.89 -4.94 -0.72
CA ALA A 21 -3.73 -5.62 -0.13
C ALA A 21 -3.24 -4.91 1.14
N ALA A 22 -3.19 -3.58 1.12
CA ALA A 22 -2.83 -2.78 2.28
C ALA A 22 -3.82 -2.93 3.45
N LEU A 23 -5.12 -3.13 3.18
CA LEU A 23 -6.12 -3.44 4.21
C LEU A 23 -5.85 -4.79 4.88
N LEU A 24 -5.53 -5.84 4.11
CA LEU A 24 -5.23 -7.16 4.67
C LEU A 24 -4.05 -7.13 5.65
N LEU A 25 -3.07 -6.26 5.39
CA LEU A 25 -1.91 -6.04 6.25
C LEU A 25 -2.05 -4.79 7.12
N GLY A 26 -3.26 -4.32 7.40
CA GLY A 26 -3.54 -3.29 8.40
C GLY A 26 -2.92 -1.91 8.15
N ILE A 27 -2.37 -1.64 6.96
CA ILE A 27 -1.92 -0.31 6.55
C ILE A 27 -3.12 0.56 6.24
N SER A 28 -4.05 0.03 5.45
CA SER A 28 -5.26 0.76 5.06
C SER A 28 -6.45 0.33 5.91
N THR A 29 -7.47 1.18 5.95
CA THR A 29 -8.72 0.90 6.65
C THR A 29 -9.80 0.45 5.67
N THR A 30 -10.81 -0.27 6.17
CA THR A 30 -12.02 -0.60 5.40
C THR A 30 -12.63 0.65 4.77
N ARG A 31 -12.60 1.79 5.47
CA ARG A 31 -13.11 3.06 4.97
C ARG A 31 -12.34 3.58 3.76
N ASP A 32 -11.02 3.41 3.73
CA ASP A 32 -10.18 3.85 2.60
C ASP A 32 -10.55 3.10 1.32
N VAL A 33 -10.78 1.78 1.41
CA VAL A 33 -11.18 0.95 0.27
C VAL A 33 -12.60 1.28 -0.20
N ILE A 34 -13.55 1.45 0.72
CA ILE A 34 -14.93 1.85 0.38
C ILE A 34 -14.96 3.23 -0.31
N ALA A 35 -14.19 4.20 0.20
CA ALA A 35 -14.09 5.52 -0.39
C ALA A 35 -13.52 5.45 -1.82
N LEU A 36 -12.45 4.67 -2.02
CA LEU A 36 -11.86 4.47 -3.33
C LEU A 36 -12.83 3.78 -4.31
N ALA A 37 -13.63 2.82 -3.85
CA ALA A 37 -14.65 2.20 -4.68
C ALA A 37 -15.72 3.21 -5.12
N ALA A 38 -16.12 4.13 -4.23
CA ALA A 38 -17.03 5.22 -4.58
C ALA A 38 -16.42 6.20 -5.59
N ASP A 39 -15.13 6.52 -5.46
CA ASP A 39 -14.41 7.37 -6.40
C ASP A 39 -14.31 6.72 -7.79
N LEU A 40 -14.07 5.41 -7.86
CA LEU A 40 -14.05 4.65 -9.11
C LEU A 40 -15.41 4.63 -9.83
N LEU A 41 -16.51 4.49 -9.07
CA LEU A 41 -17.88 4.63 -9.62
C LEU A 41 -18.12 6.05 -10.13
N ALA A 42 -17.68 7.07 -9.39
CA ALA A 42 -17.82 8.47 -9.82
C ALA A 42 -17.01 8.78 -11.10
N ASP A 43 -15.91 8.06 -11.35
CA ASP A 43 -15.13 8.14 -12.59
C ASP A 43 -15.73 7.28 -13.75
N GLY A 44 -16.82 6.56 -13.49
CA GLY A 44 -17.58 5.80 -14.50
C GLY A 44 -17.22 4.32 -14.62
N ASN A 45 -16.48 3.76 -13.67
CA ASN A 45 -16.19 2.32 -13.63
C ASN A 45 -17.37 1.55 -13.01
N ASP A 46 -18.48 1.43 -13.73
CA ASP A 46 -19.70 0.84 -13.18
C ASP A 46 -19.69 -0.70 -13.24
N SER A 47 -19.73 -1.35 -12.07
CA SER A 47 -20.03 -2.78 -11.95
C SER A 47 -20.89 -3.08 -10.71
N PRO A 48 -21.67 -4.18 -10.72
CA PRO A 48 -22.46 -4.58 -9.55
C PRO A 48 -21.60 -4.84 -8.31
N SER A 49 -20.43 -5.46 -8.48
CA SER A 49 -19.49 -5.77 -7.39
C SER A 49 -18.83 -4.51 -6.82
N LEU A 50 -18.46 -3.55 -7.66
CA LEU A 50 -17.91 -2.27 -7.19
C LEU A 50 -18.98 -1.43 -6.48
N THR A 51 -20.22 -1.45 -6.98
CA THR A 51 -21.37 -0.82 -6.30
C THR A 51 -21.60 -1.43 -4.91
N ALA A 52 -21.54 -2.76 -4.80
CA ALA A 52 -21.67 -3.46 -3.52
C ALA A 52 -20.53 -3.09 -2.55
N LEU A 53 -19.29 -3.01 -3.06
CA LEU A 53 -18.13 -2.59 -2.29
C LEU A 53 -18.25 -1.14 -1.78
N ALA A 54 -18.65 -0.20 -2.65
CA ALA A 54 -18.86 1.19 -2.27
C ALA A 54 -20.03 1.39 -1.29
N SER A 55 -20.98 0.44 -1.27
CA SER A 55 -22.15 0.45 -0.39
C SER A 55 -21.94 -0.30 0.93
N LEU A 56 -20.72 -0.82 1.16
CA LEU A 56 -20.43 -1.61 2.35
C LEU A 56 -20.46 -0.74 3.62
N TYR A 57 -20.75 -1.38 4.75
CA TYR A 57 -20.76 -0.72 6.04
C TYR A 57 -19.35 -0.61 6.62
N ALA A 58 -19.07 0.46 7.38
CA ALA A 58 -17.71 0.78 7.83
C ALA A 58 -17.08 -0.28 8.76
N SER A 59 -17.89 -1.11 9.44
CA SER A 59 -17.43 -2.19 10.31
C SER A 59 -17.29 -3.53 9.60
N ALA A 60 -17.36 -3.57 8.27
CA ALA A 60 -17.14 -4.79 7.52
C ALA A 60 -15.71 -5.29 7.72
N THR A 61 -15.58 -6.61 7.74
CA THR A 61 -14.31 -7.28 7.93
C THR A 61 -13.40 -7.08 6.72
N SER A 62 -12.08 -7.19 6.93
CA SER A 62 -11.12 -7.12 5.83
C SER A 62 -11.32 -8.23 4.80
N LEU A 63 -11.89 -9.38 5.19
CA LEU A 63 -12.22 -10.48 4.28
C LEU A 63 -13.42 -10.17 3.39
N GLU A 64 -14.49 -9.60 3.94
CA GLU A 64 -15.63 -9.17 3.12
C GLU A 64 -15.22 -8.12 2.09
N VAL A 65 -14.37 -7.17 2.49
CA VAL A 65 -13.81 -6.17 1.58
C VAL A 65 -12.93 -6.83 0.53
N PHE A 66 -12.07 -7.77 0.92
CA PHE A 66 -11.19 -8.49 0.00
C PHE A 66 -11.97 -9.25 -1.07
N ASP A 67 -12.98 -10.02 -0.68
CA ASP A 67 -13.78 -10.84 -1.61
C ASP A 67 -14.50 -9.96 -2.64
N LEU A 68 -15.09 -8.84 -2.19
CA LEU A 68 -15.76 -7.87 -3.07
C LEU A 68 -14.79 -7.12 -3.97
N SER A 69 -13.64 -6.66 -3.44
CA SER A 69 -12.58 -6.06 -4.24
C SER A 69 -12.07 -7.01 -5.32
N SER A 70 -11.83 -8.28 -4.97
CA SER A 70 -11.36 -9.31 -5.91
C SER A 70 -12.38 -9.55 -7.03
N THR A 71 -13.67 -9.56 -6.70
CA THR A 71 -14.76 -9.66 -7.68
C THR A 71 -14.84 -8.41 -8.56
N ALA A 72 -14.68 -7.21 -7.99
CA ALA A 72 -14.69 -5.95 -8.73
C ALA A 72 -13.51 -5.83 -9.71
N LEU A 73 -12.33 -6.33 -9.33
CA LEU A 73 -11.18 -6.46 -10.22
C LEU A 73 -11.49 -7.40 -11.39
N ALA A 74 -12.08 -8.56 -11.12
CA ALA A 74 -12.48 -9.52 -12.16
C ALA A 74 -13.52 -8.93 -13.14
N ASP A 75 -14.52 -8.22 -12.63
CA ASP A 75 -15.54 -7.53 -13.45
C ASP A 75 -14.91 -6.45 -14.36
N ALA A 76 -13.85 -5.78 -13.89
CA ALA A 76 -13.08 -4.81 -14.67
C ALA A 76 -12.09 -5.45 -15.67
N GLY A 77 -12.00 -6.78 -15.70
CA GLY A 77 -11.09 -7.54 -16.58
C GLY A 77 -9.68 -7.70 -16.02
N ASP A 78 -9.43 -7.30 -14.78
CA ASP A 78 -8.17 -7.57 -14.08
C ASP A 78 -8.20 -8.96 -13.43
N PRO A 79 -7.04 -9.62 -13.22
CA PRO A 79 -6.99 -10.85 -12.45
C PRO A 79 -7.55 -10.62 -11.02
N PRO A 80 -8.26 -11.60 -10.43
CA PRO A 80 -8.63 -11.51 -9.02
C PRO A 80 -7.38 -11.45 -8.12
N LEU A 81 -7.55 -11.00 -6.89
CA LEU A 81 -6.51 -11.05 -5.87
C LEU A 81 -6.38 -12.48 -5.32
N ASP A 82 -5.15 -12.96 -5.21
CA ASP A 82 -4.82 -14.21 -4.49
C ASP A 82 -4.21 -13.86 -3.14
N ARG A 83 -4.92 -14.23 -2.08
CA ARG A 83 -4.58 -13.90 -0.69
C ARG A 83 -3.24 -14.49 -0.26
N ASP A 84 -2.90 -15.68 -0.76
CA ASP A 84 -1.72 -16.42 -0.32
C ASP A 84 -0.51 -16.16 -1.22
N SER A 85 -0.67 -15.29 -2.21
CA SER A 85 0.41 -14.90 -3.12
C SER A 85 1.35 -13.86 -2.51
N GLU A 86 2.59 -13.84 -3.02
CA GLU A 86 3.57 -12.79 -2.69
C GLU A 86 3.14 -11.39 -3.13
N GLU A 87 2.09 -11.28 -3.95
CA GLU A 87 1.58 -10.00 -4.42
C GLU A 87 1.02 -9.15 -3.26
N ILE A 88 0.33 -9.75 -2.30
CA ILE A 88 -0.29 -9.03 -1.18
C ILE A 88 0.73 -8.21 -0.38
N PRO A 89 1.82 -8.80 0.17
CA PRO A 89 2.83 -8.03 0.89
C PRO A 89 3.52 -6.98 0.01
N LEU A 90 3.76 -7.24 -1.27
CA LEU A 90 4.39 -6.27 -2.16
C LEU A 90 3.48 -5.07 -2.45
N LEU A 91 2.20 -5.30 -2.74
CA LEU A 91 1.24 -4.22 -2.96
C LEU A 91 1.02 -3.38 -1.70
N ALA A 92 0.91 -4.02 -0.53
CA ALA A 92 0.81 -3.31 0.74
C ALA A 92 2.07 -2.47 1.02
N LEU A 93 3.26 -3.00 0.72
CA LEU A 93 4.53 -2.30 0.87
C LEU A 93 4.59 -1.05 -0.02
N ARG A 94 4.00 -1.07 -1.23
CA ARG A 94 3.89 0.14 -2.07
C ARG A 94 3.07 1.22 -1.36
N VAL A 95 1.92 0.86 -0.77
CA VAL A 95 1.09 1.82 -0.02
C VAL A 95 1.84 2.35 1.21
N ALA A 96 2.48 1.48 1.97
CA ALA A 96 3.28 1.87 3.14
C ALA A 96 4.43 2.80 2.77
N CYS A 97 5.16 2.50 1.69
CA CYS A 97 6.23 3.36 1.16
C CYS A 97 5.72 4.76 0.82
N ARG A 98 4.56 4.86 0.14
CA ARG A 98 3.97 6.18 -0.19
C ARG A 98 3.60 6.95 1.07
N ARG A 99 2.98 6.30 2.06
CA ARG A 99 2.62 6.92 3.34
C ARG A 99 3.85 7.36 4.14
N PHE A 100 4.91 6.55 4.17
CA PHE A 100 6.17 6.91 4.81
C PHE A 100 6.79 8.15 4.14
N LEU A 101 6.87 8.18 2.81
CA LEU A 101 7.39 9.33 2.07
C LEU A 101 6.53 10.59 2.19
N ALA A 102 5.21 10.43 2.38
CA ALA A 102 4.29 11.53 2.67
C ALA A 102 4.39 12.04 4.12
N GLY A 103 5.03 11.28 5.02
CA GLY A 103 5.14 11.58 6.45
C GLY A 103 3.95 11.10 7.28
N ASP A 104 3.05 10.29 6.71
CA ASP A 104 1.90 9.70 7.42
C ASP A 104 2.31 8.50 8.29
N LEU A 105 3.45 7.88 7.97
CA LEU A 105 4.10 6.87 8.79
C LEU A 105 5.49 7.37 9.15
N ASP A 106 5.84 7.35 10.43
CA ASP A 106 7.23 7.57 10.85
C ASP A 106 8.08 6.31 10.64
N LEU A 107 9.40 6.46 10.77
CA LEU A 107 10.35 5.38 10.53
C LEU A 107 10.08 4.16 11.41
N ARG A 108 9.72 4.35 12.68
CA ARG A 108 9.52 3.24 13.62
C ARG A 108 8.20 2.52 13.32
N ALA A 109 7.13 3.27 13.11
CA ALA A 109 5.83 2.70 12.75
C ALA A 109 5.92 1.91 11.44
N PHE A 110 6.65 2.45 10.45
CA PHE A 110 6.87 1.78 9.17
C PHE A 110 7.72 0.51 9.31
N SER A 111 8.87 0.57 10.01
CA SER A 111 9.75 -0.60 10.18
C SER A 111 9.10 -1.70 11.00
N SER A 112 8.46 -1.36 12.13
CA SER A 112 7.78 -2.34 12.97
C SER A 112 6.61 -2.98 12.25
N TRP A 113 5.85 -2.23 11.45
CA TRP A 113 4.81 -2.80 10.61
C TRP A 113 5.37 -3.83 9.61
N ALA A 114 6.44 -3.47 8.88
CA ALA A 114 7.06 -4.38 7.91
C ALA A 114 7.57 -5.65 8.61
N HIS A 115 8.25 -5.48 9.75
CA HIS A 115 8.76 -6.57 10.55
C HIS A 115 7.65 -7.50 11.08
N ASP A 116 6.60 -6.95 11.67
CA ASP A 116 5.56 -7.74 12.34
C ASP A 116 4.62 -8.44 11.35
N LEU A 117 4.28 -7.77 10.23
CA LEU A 117 3.22 -8.25 9.33
C LEU A 117 3.71 -8.85 8.01
N ILE A 118 4.89 -8.43 7.50
CA ILE A 118 5.52 -9.10 6.35
C ILE A 118 6.51 -10.15 6.86
N GLY A 119 7.37 -9.76 7.80
CA GLY A 119 8.33 -10.63 8.45
C GLY A 119 9.45 -11.18 7.55
N HIS A 120 10.38 -11.87 8.18
CA HIS A 120 11.60 -12.39 7.52
C HIS A 120 11.37 -13.52 6.51
N ASN A 121 10.16 -14.11 6.51
CA ASN A 121 9.78 -15.12 5.53
C ASN A 121 8.99 -14.53 4.35
N GLY A 122 8.77 -13.21 4.34
CA GLY A 122 8.10 -12.53 3.24
C GLY A 122 8.97 -12.37 1.99
N PRO A 123 8.45 -11.69 0.95
CA PRO A 123 9.15 -11.53 -0.33
C PRO A 123 10.53 -10.87 -0.20
N GLU A 124 11.48 -11.26 -1.05
CA GLU A 124 12.84 -10.74 -1.06
C GLU A 124 12.89 -9.21 -1.14
N ALA A 125 12.04 -8.61 -1.97
CA ALA A 125 11.98 -7.16 -2.16
C ALA A 125 11.53 -6.38 -0.90
N ALA A 126 10.88 -7.05 0.07
CA ALA A 126 10.45 -6.45 1.33
C ALA A 126 11.51 -6.56 2.44
N GLN A 127 12.44 -7.51 2.34
CA GLN A 127 13.41 -7.81 3.40
C GLN A 127 14.26 -6.61 3.84
N PRO A 128 14.75 -5.74 2.93
CA PRO A 128 15.49 -4.54 3.35
C PRO A 128 14.70 -3.58 4.26
N PHE A 129 13.36 -3.63 4.24
CA PHE A 129 12.51 -2.83 5.12
C PHE A 129 12.20 -3.54 6.45
N VAL A 130 12.06 -4.88 6.41
CA VAL A 130 11.88 -5.73 7.59
C VAL A 130 13.08 -5.60 8.53
N GLU A 131 14.30 -5.68 7.99
CA GLU A 131 15.56 -5.61 8.76
C GLU A 131 15.78 -4.26 9.46
N VAL A 132 15.08 -3.19 9.05
CA VAL A 132 15.23 -1.87 9.67
C VAL A 132 14.82 -1.91 11.13
N ASP A 133 13.79 -2.68 11.50
CA ASP A 133 13.30 -2.71 12.88
C ASP A 133 14.35 -3.31 13.82
N ASP A 134 14.99 -4.42 13.42
CA ASP A 134 16.10 -5.05 14.15
C ASP A 134 17.25 -4.06 14.37
N VAL A 135 17.64 -3.33 13.32
CA VAL A 135 18.72 -2.35 13.39
C VAL A 135 18.37 -1.21 14.34
N LEU A 136 17.13 -0.73 14.30
CA LEU A 136 16.66 0.31 15.22
C LEU A 136 16.66 -0.17 16.66
N ASP A 137 16.21 -1.40 16.92
CA ASP A 137 16.20 -2.00 18.26
C ASP A 137 17.61 -2.11 18.86
N LEU A 138 18.61 -2.49 18.05
CA LEU A 138 20.01 -2.48 18.48
C LEU A 138 20.52 -1.08 18.85
N HIS A 139 19.99 -0.02 18.23
CA HIS A 139 20.44 1.36 18.42
C HIS A 139 19.66 2.15 19.47
N THR A 140 18.44 1.74 19.85
CA THR A 140 17.68 2.37 20.94
C THR A 140 18.38 2.26 22.30
N VAL A 141 19.33 1.32 22.45
CA VAL A 141 20.13 1.13 23.67
C VAL A 141 21.29 2.15 23.80
N SER A 142 21.54 3.01 22.80
CA SER A 142 22.70 3.93 22.77
C SER A 142 22.33 5.43 22.89
N PRO A 143 23.09 6.26 23.66
CA PRO A 143 22.84 7.70 23.82
C PRO A 143 23.01 8.59 22.57
N ARG A 144 23.50 8.05 21.44
CA ARG A 144 23.74 8.80 20.18
C ARG A 144 22.52 8.80 19.21
N SER A 145 21.35 8.43 19.71
CA SER A 145 20.23 7.86 18.95
C SER A 145 19.53 8.80 17.94
N ARG A 146 19.52 10.13 18.14
CA ARG A 146 18.78 11.04 17.24
C ARG A 146 19.43 11.28 15.88
N ARG A 147 20.76 11.39 15.80
CA ARG A 147 21.47 11.57 14.51
C ARG A 147 21.44 10.30 13.68
N VAL A 148 21.51 9.16 14.36
CA VAL A 148 21.39 7.82 13.78
C VAL A 148 20.00 7.66 13.17
N ALA A 149 18.93 7.91 13.93
CA ALA A 149 17.56 7.84 13.43
C ALA A 149 17.31 8.73 12.20
N ARG A 150 17.83 9.96 12.16
CA ARG A 150 17.67 10.85 10.99
C ARG A 150 18.35 10.29 9.74
N ARG A 151 19.58 9.80 9.88
CA ARG A 151 20.32 9.19 8.76
C ARG A 151 19.60 7.95 8.23
N TYR A 152 19.13 7.08 9.12
CA TYR A 152 18.36 5.89 8.72
C TYR A 152 17.05 6.27 8.03
N SER A 153 16.37 7.34 8.48
CA SER A 153 15.18 7.83 7.79
C SER A 153 15.47 8.28 6.35
N GLU A 154 16.62 8.92 6.10
CA GLU A 154 17.05 9.32 4.75
C GLU A 154 17.36 8.10 3.88
N GLU A 155 18.05 7.09 4.44
CA GLU A 155 18.37 5.83 3.73
C GLU A 155 17.10 5.02 3.40
N VAL A 156 16.16 4.90 4.34
CA VAL A 156 14.88 4.21 4.12
C VAL A 156 13.99 4.99 3.15
N ALA A 157 14.03 6.32 3.16
CA ALA A 157 13.30 7.12 2.16
C ALA A 157 13.83 6.88 0.75
N GLN A 158 15.17 6.80 0.59
CA GLN A 158 15.76 6.46 -0.70
C GLN A 158 15.39 5.05 -1.15
N LEU A 159 15.39 4.08 -0.23
CA LEU A 159 14.98 2.71 -0.50
C LEU A 159 13.50 2.64 -0.93
N ALA A 160 12.60 3.31 -0.20
CA ALA A 160 11.17 3.39 -0.51
C ALA A 160 10.92 4.03 -1.88
N ALA A 161 11.58 5.14 -2.19
CA ALA A 161 11.48 5.79 -3.50
C ALA A 161 11.98 4.88 -4.63
N THR A 162 13.09 4.16 -4.41
CA THR A 162 13.65 3.22 -5.38
C THR A 162 12.71 2.04 -5.62
N TYR A 163 12.13 1.48 -4.55
CA TYR A 163 11.15 0.40 -4.62
C TYR A 163 9.90 0.83 -5.40
N LEU A 164 9.35 2.02 -5.13
CA LEU A 164 8.19 2.54 -5.86
C LEU A 164 8.48 2.75 -7.34
N ALA A 165 9.68 3.25 -7.68
CA ALA A 165 10.09 3.48 -9.06
C ALA A 165 10.29 2.18 -9.83
N SER A 166 10.83 1.13 -9.20
CA SER A 166 11.04 -0.18 -9.86
C SER A 166 9.74 -0.96 -10.07
N THR A 167 8.72 -0.68 -9.26
CA THR A 167 7.42 -1.35 -9.30
C THR A 167 6.33 -0.53 -9.98
N ALA A 168 6.62 0.71 -10.39
CA ALA A 168 5.73 1.47 -11.27
C ALA A 168 5.56 0.70 -12.58
N ALA A 169 4.31 0.44 -12.97
CA ALA A 169 3.98 -0.37 -14.14
C ALA A 169 4.81 0.06 -15.35
N ARG A 170 5.64 -0.85 -15.86
CA ARG A 170 6.37 -0.64 -17.12
C ARG A 170 5.30 -0.42 -18.21
N PRO A 171 5.36 0.66 -19.01
CA PRO A 171 4.40 0.83 -20.09
C PRO A 171 4.42 -0.42 -20.98
N LYS A 172 3.24 -0.98 -21.25
CA LYS A 172 3.09 -2.10 -22.18
C LYS A 172 3.55 -1.61 -23.56
N ASP A 173 4.79 -1.89 -23.93
CA ASP A 173 5.25 -1.75 -25.32
C ASP A 173 4.35 -2.64 -26.19
N HIS A 174 3.40 -2.03 -26.87
CA HIS A 174 2.64 -2.68 -27.92
C HIS A 174 3.56 -2.76 -29.14
N ARG A 175 4.17 -3.93 -29.35
CA ARG A 175 4.75 -4.31 -30.64
C ARG A 175 3.72 -5.04 -31.48
#